data_AF-A0A2M8UBY0-F1
#
_entry.id   AF-A0A2M8UBY0-F1
#
_cell.length_a   1.000
_cell.length_b   1.000
_cell.length_c   1.000
_cell.angle_alpha   90.00
_cell.angle_beta   90.00
_cell.angle_gamma   90.00
#
_symmetry.space_group_name_H-M   'P 1'
#
loop_
_entity.id
_entity.type
_entity.pdbx_description
1 polymer ?
#
loop_
_entity_poly.entity_id
_entity_poly.type
_entity_poly.pdbx_seq_one_letter_code
_entity_poly.pdbx_strand_id
1 'polypeptide(L)'
;MTNQTKPLIGLNNPDAITPEKAAKSGSRQHWKKVDWGKAAELIAQGGTVEAVAAVLGCEPDRILRNLRRSARFRHRIDCAADRLLLSARLRFAALGDAATREMRRRTVQEQDPRLLQWLGEKINQNQEQATPGEQLAQAARSAPRRKPAQMLAETGSNGT
;
A
#
# COMPACT_ATOMS: atom_id res chain seq x y z
N MET A 1 -1.22 -60.78 54.07
CA MET A 1 0.19 -60.63 54.53
C MET A 1 1.07 -61.02 53.34
N THR A 2 1.54 -60.05 52.54
CA THR A 2 2.92 -59.51 52.56
C THR A 2 3.95 -60.58 52.18
N ASN A 3 4.82 -60.50 51.18
CA ASN A 3 5.39 -59.42 50.37
C ASN A 3 5.99 -60.06 49.11
N GLN A 4 6.04 -59.35 47.97
CA GLN A 4 7.10 -59.59 46.99
C GLN A 4 7.86 -58.30 46.70
N THR A 5 9.16 -58.44 46.90
CA THR A 5 10.21 -57.44 46.99
C THR A 5 10.75 -57.17 45.59
N LYS A 6 10.79 -55.90 45.20
CA LYS A 6 11.59 -55.41 44.07
C LYS A 6 13.08 -55.46 44.43
N PRO A 7 13.95 -55.80 43.47
CA PRO A 7 15.21 -55.07 43.36
C PRO A 7 15.38 -54.41 41.99
N LEU A 8 15.91 -53.19 42.06
CA LEU A 8 16.58 -52.44 40.99
C LEU A 8 17.80 -53.22 40.49
N ILE A 9 18.12 -53.06 39.20
CA ILE A 9 19.43 -52.68 38.62
C ILE A 9 19.45 -53.17 37.16
N GLY A 10 19.81 -52.29 36.22
CA GLY A 10 20.14 -52.70 34.86
C GLY A 10 19.99 -51.58 33.84
N LEU A 11 20.83 -50.56 33.94
CA LEU A 11 21.05 -49.53 32.92
C LEU A 11 21.33 -50.18 31.56
N ASN A 12 20.58 -49.82 30.53
CA ASN A 12 21.03 -49.93 29.14
C ASN A 12 20.55 -48.71 28.37
N ASN A 13 21.45 -47.74 28.26
CA ASN A 13 21.33 -46.55 27.45
C ASN A 13 22.17 -46.77 26.17
N PRO A 14 21.58 -46.98 24.98
CA PRO A 14 22.34 -47.06 23.74
C PRO A 14 22.42 -45.69 23.03
N ASP A 15 22.98 -44.69 23.71
CA ASP A 15 23.55 -43.52 23.04
C ASP A 15 25.07 -43.60 23.13
N ALA A 16 25.67 -44.26 22.17
CA ALA A 16 27.07 -44.09 21.82
C ALA A 16 27.16 -43.86 20.31
N ILE A 17 26.68 -42.70 19.87
CA ILE A 17 26.93 -42.18 18.52
C ILE A 17 28.41 -41.76 18.50
N THR A 18 29.26 -42.65 18.00
CA THR A 18 30.68 -42.37 17.74
C THR A 18 30.79 -41.30 16.64
N PRO A 19 31.67 -40.28 16.77
CA PRO A 19 31.73 -39.15 15.84
C PRO A 19 32.38 -39.47 14.48
N GLU A 20 32.72 -40.73 14.20
CA GLU A 20 33.55 -41.10 13.04
C GLU A 20 32.75 -41.54 11.79
N LYS A 21 31.41 -41.65 11.88
CA LYS A 21 30.55 -42.03 10.73
C LYS A 21 29.62 -40.93 10.20
N ALA A 22 29.78 -39.69 10.65
CA ALA A 22 29.02 -38.54 10.13
C ALA A 22 29.68 -37.86 8.91
N ALA A 23 30.77 -38.41 8.37
CA ALA A 23 31.50 -37.86 7.24
C ALA A 23 31.39 -38.78 6.02
N LYS A 24 30.22 -38.78 5.35
CA LYS A 24 30.00 -39.14 3.92
C LYS A 24 28.50 -39.17 3.59
N SER A 25 27.87 -38.02 3.65
CA SER A 25 26.72 -37.73 2.77
C SER A 25 26.98 -36.36 2.18
N GLY A 26 27.79 -36.35 1.12
CA GLY A 26 27.88 -35.21 0.22
C GLY A 26 26.57 -35.07 -0.54
N SER A 27 25.48 -34.78 0.15
CA SER A 27 24.33 -34.18 -0.50
C SER A 27 24.84 -32.83 -1.00
N ARG A 28 25.11 -32.75 -2.31
CA ARG A 28 25.17 -31.44 -2.97
C ARG A 28 23.79 -30.84 -2.67
N GLN A 29 23.70 -29.97 -1.68
CA GLN A 29 22.49 -29.21 -1.42
C GLN A 29 22.17 -28.55 -2.75
N HIS A 30 21.16 -29.11 -3.44
CA HIS A 30 20.71 -28.61 -4.72
C HIS A 30 20.22 -27.21 -4.39
N TRP A 31 21.05 -26.21 -4.71
CA TRP A 31 20.80 -24.81 -4.43
C TRP A 31 19.40 -24.52 -4.96
N LYS A 32 18.43 -24.37 -4.06
CA LYS A 32 17.08 -24.03 -4.50
C LYS A 32 17.20 -22.74 -5.30
N LYS A 33 16.65 -22.78 -6.52
CA LYS A 33 16.61 -21.61 -7.39
C LYS A 33 15.77 -20.57 -6.65
N VAL A 34 16.35 -19.42 -6.37
CA VAL A 34 15.63 -18.30 -5.75
C VAL A 34 14.69 -17.72 -6.79
N ASP A 35 13.41 -17.64 -6.46
CA ASP A 35 12.45 -16.91 -7.29
C ASP A 35 12.66 -15.41 -7.10
N TRP A 36 13.47 -14.84 -7.99
CA TRP A 36 13.75 -13.40 -8.01
C TRP A 36 12.54 -12.54 -8.37
N GLY A 37 11.48 -13.11 -8.96
CA GLY A 37 10.22 -12.41 -9.15
C GLY A 37 9.51 -12.22 -7.84
N LYS A 38 9.33 -13.32 -7.12
CA LYS A 38 8.72 -13.28 -5.80
C LYS A 38 9.51 -12.42 -4.81
N ALA A 39 10.84 -12.51 -4.84
CA ALA A 39 11.70 -11.66 -4.03
C ALA A 39 11.45 -10.16 -4.28
N ALA A 40 11.37 -9.75 -5.55
CA ALA A 40 11.15 -8.35 -5.91
C ALA A 40 9.77 -7.86 -5.43
N GLU A 41 8.74 -8.69 -5.56
CA GLU A 41 7.40 -8.37 -5.07
C GLU A 41 7.35 -8.17 -3.55
N LEU A 42 7.96 -9.09 -2.80
CA LEU A 42 7.97 -9.00 -1.34
C LEU A 42 8.75 -7.79 -0.83
N ILE A 43 9.87 -7.45 -1.49
CA ILE A 43 10.63 -6.24 -1.17
C ILE A 43 9.80 -4.98 -1.51
N ALA A 44 9.15 -4.95 -2.68
CA ALA A 44 8.31 -3.82 -3.07
C ALA A 44 7.09 -3.62 -2.15
N GLN A 45 6.64 -4.68 -1.47
CA GLN A 45 5.60 -4.61 -0.43
C GLN A 45 6.13 -4.10 0.93
N GLY A 46 7.43 -3.81 1.05
CA GLY A 46 8.06 -3.34 2.27
C GLY A 46 8.69 -4.44 3.13
N GLY A 47 8.84 -5.66 2.61
CA GLY A 47 9.51 -6.75 3.33
C GLY A 47 11.01 -6.48 3.53
N THR A 48 11.53 -6.76 4.73
CA THR A 48 12.97 -6.71 5.00
C THR A 48 13.71 -7.85 4.31
N VAL A 49 15.01 -7.69 4.10
CA VAL A 49 15.81 -8.70 3.40
C VAL A 49 15.81 -10.04 4.14
N GLU A 50 15.85 -10.01 5.47
CA GLU A 50 15.81 -11.18 6.34
C GLU A 50 14.47 -11.92 6.22
N ALA A 51 13.36 -11.17 6.22
CA ALA A 51 12.03 -11.76 6.06
C ALA A 51 11.84 -12.38 4.68
N VAL A 52 12.31 -11.70 3.63
CA VAL A 52 12.25 -12.21 2.25
C VAL A 52 13.13 -13.45 2.08
N ALA A 53 14.32 -13.44 2.67
CA ALA A 53 15.26 -14.57 2.68
C ALA A 53 14.65 -15.81 3.35
N ALA A 54 14.00 -15.63 4.50
CA ALA A 54 13.29 -16.69 5.22
C ALA A 54 12.16 -17.29 4.37
N VAL A 55 11.33 -16.44 3.73
CA VAL A 55 10.23 -16.89 2.86
C VAL A 55 10.75 -17.68 1.64
N LEU A 56 11.88 -17.28 1.07
CA LEU A 56 12.46 -17.92 -0.11
C LEU A 56 13.39 -19.10 0.21
N GLY A 57 13.66 -19.35 1.50
CA GLY A 57 14.57 -20.40 1.94
C GLY A 57 16.00 -20.20 1.41
N CYS A 58 16.51 -18.98 1.46
CA CYS A 58 17.87 -18.65 1.03
C CYS A 58 18.58 -17.71 2.00
N GLU A 59 19.91 -17.62 1.91
CA GLU A 59 20.70 -16.71 2.74
C GLU A 59 20.40 -15.23 2.45
N PRO A 60 20.25 -14.37 3.47
CA PRO A 60 20.05 -12.92 3.29
C PRO A 60 21.11 -12.25 2.41
N ASP A 61 22.37 -12.68 2.58
CA ASP A 61 23.51 -12.21 1.79
C ASP A 61 23.35 -12.45 0.30
N ARG A 62 22.63 -13.50 -0.09
CA ARG A 62 22.33 -13.80 -1.50
C ARG A 62 21.43 -12.73 -2.10
N ILE A 63 20.44 -12.26 -1.34
CA ILE A 63 19.55 -11.16 -1.75
C ILE A 63 20.31 -9.84 -1.78
N LEU A 64 21.07 -9.51 -0.73
CA LEU A 64 21.88 -8.29 -0.66
C LEU A 64 22.87 -8.19 -1.83
N ARG A 65 23.54 -9.30 -2.16
CA ARG A 65 24.45 -9.37 -3.31
C ARG A 65 23.72 -9.08 -4.62
N ASN A 66 22.52 -9.62 -4.79
CA ASN A 66 21.74 -9.41 -6.01
C ASN A 66 21.21 -7.97 -6.09
N LEU A 67 20.76 -7.38 -4.98
CA LEU A 67 20.37 -5.97 -4.89
C LEU A 67 21.50 -5.05 -5.37
N ARG A 68 22.73 -5.30 -4.90
CA ARG A 68 23.89 -4.47 -5.27
C ARG A 68 24.33 -4.67 -6.71
N ARG A 69 24.33 -5.91 -7.21
CA ARG A 69 24.98 -6.25 -8.50
C ARG A 69 24.04 -6.31 -9.69
N SER A 70 22.75 -6.53 -9.49
CA SER A 70 21.79 -6.74 -10.58
C SER A 70 20.90 -5.52 -10.78
N ALA A 71 21.20 -4.73 -11.81
CA ALA A 71 20.33 -3.64 -12.26
C ALA A 71 18.94 -4.17 -12.64
N ARG A 72 18.88 -5.34 -13.30
CA ARG A 72 17.61 -6.00 -13.65
C ARG A 72 16.77 -6.33 -12.42
N PHE A 73 17.38 -6.77 -11.32
CA PHE A 73 16.64 -7.08 -10.10
C PHE A 73 16.06 -5.82 -9.45
N ARG A 74 16.85 -4.74 -9.36
CA ARG A 74 16.38 -3.43 -8.87
C ARG A 74 15.21 -2.90 -9.69
N HIS A 75 15.35 -2.91 -11.02
CA HIS A 75 14.27 -2.50 -11.91
C HIS A 75 12.99 -3.34 -11.73
N ARG A 76 13.10 -4.65 -11.43
CA ARG A 76 11.92 -5.47 -11.11
C ARG A 76 11.24 -5.05 -9.81
N ILE A 77 11.98 -4.59 -8.82
CA ILE A 77 11.44 -4.06 -7.56
C ILE A 77 10.67 -2.76 -7.86
N ASP A 78 11.27 -1.86 -8.63
CA ASP A 78 10.62 -0.60 -9.03
C ASP A 78 9.31 -0.87 -9.79
N CYS A 79 9.33 -1.74 -10.80
CA CYS A 79 8.12 -2.11 -11.52
C CYS A 79 7.06 -2.79 -10.63
N ALA A 80 7.48 -3.55 -9.62
CA ALA A 80 6.53 -4.15 -8.68
C ALA A 80 5.89 -3.07 -7.79
N ALA A 81 6.66 -2.09 -7.33
CA ALA A 81 6.17 -0.94 -6.58
C ALA A 81 5.18 -0.10 -7.41
N ASP A 82 5.50 0.17 -8.67
CA ASP A 82 4.62 0.90 -9.59
C ASP A 82 3.28 0.19 -9.80
N ARG A 83 3.30 -1.13 -9.98
CA ARG A 83 2.07 -1.94 -10.07
C ARG A 83 1.24 -1.85 -8.79
N LEU A 84 1.87 -1.91 -7.62
CA LEU A 84 1.17 -1.77 -6.34
C LEU A 84 0.52 -0.40 -6.22
N LEU A 85 1.26 0.67 -6.52
CA LEU A 85 0.76 2.04 -6.50
C LEU A 85 -0.43 2.24 -7.46
N LEU A 86 -0.30 1.76 -8.70
CA LEU A 86 -1.39 1.82 -9.67
C LEU A 86 -2.62 1.05 -9.17
N SER A 87 -2.43 -0.16 -8.63
CA SER A 87 -3.53 -0.96 -8.09
C SER A 87 -4.23 -0.26 -6.92
N ALA A 88 -3.47 0.39 -6.03
CA ALA A 88 -4.02 1.15 -4.92
C ALA A 88 -4.82 2.35 -5.41
N ARG A 89 -4.28 3.11 -6.38
CA ARG A 89 -4.97 4.26 -7.00
C ARG A 89 -6.31 3.84 -7.61
N LEU A 90 -6.34 2.74 -8.36
CA LEU A 90 -7.57 2.22 -8.96
C LEU A 90 -8.59 1.78 -7.90
N ARG A 91 -8.13 1.13 -6.82
CA ARG A 91 -9.01 0.74 -5.71
C ARG A 91 -9.60 1.95 -4.99
N PHE A 92 -8.79 2.99 -4.73
CA PHE A 92 -9.27 4.22 -4.12
C PHE A 92 -10.25 4.97 -5.01
N ALA A 93 -10.00 5.04 -6.32
CA ALA A 93 -10.95 5.62 -7.27
C ALA A 93 -12.29 4.88 -7.26
N ALA A 94 -12.26 3.54 -7.36
CA ALA A 94 -13.46 2.72 -7.30
C ALA A 94 -14.22 2.84 -5.98
N LEU A 95 -13.49 2.93 -4.85
CA LEU A 95 -14.07 3.15 -3.54
C LEU A 95 -14.72 4.54 -3.43
N GLY A 96 -14.07 5.58 -3.95
CA GLY A 96 -14.61 6.94 -3.99
C GLY A 96 -15.91 7.02 -4.79
N ASP A 97 -15.95 6.36 -5.95
CA ASP A 97 -17.15 6.27 -6.79
C ASP A 97 -18.30 5.55 -6.06
N ALA A 98 -18.00 4.43 -5.40
CA ALA A 98 -18.99 3.67 -4.64
C ALA A 98 -19.52 4.48 -3.44
N ALA A 99 -18.63 5.12 -2.68
CA ALA A 99 -18.98 5.98 -1.56
C ALA A 99 -19.84 7.17 -2.01
N THR A 100 -19.50 7.80 -3.13
CA THR A 100 -20.27 8.93 -3.69
C THR A 100 -21.68 8.50 -4.09
N ARG A 101 -21.82 7.34 -4.74
CA ARG A 101 -23.14 6.78 -5.09
C ARG A 101 -23.98 6.50 -3.85
N GLU A 102 -23.38 5.88 -2.83
CA GLU A 102 -24.09 5.57 -1.58
C GLU A 102 -24.48 6.84 -0.80
N MET A 103 -23.59 7.83 -0.70
CA MET A 103 -23.91 9.12 -0.08
C MET A 103 -25.06 9.83 -0.80
N ARG A 104 -25.04 9.86 -2.15
CA ARG A 104 -26.14 10.42 -2.94
C ARG A 104 -27.44 9.67 -2.66
N ARG A 105 -27.40 8.34 -2.63
CA ARG A 105 -28.57 7.49 -2.34
C ARG A 105 -29.20 7.87 -1.00
N ARG A 106 -28.40 7.91 0.08
CA ARG A 106 -28.89 8.28 1.42
C ARG A 106 -29.41 9.71 1.49
N THR A 107 -28.71 10.64 0.84
CA THR A 107 -29.12 12.06 0.83
C THR A 107 -30.45 12.26 0.11
N VAL A 108 -30.66 11.61 -1.03
CA VAL A 108 -31.87 11.79 -1.87
C VAL A 108 -33.06 10.97 -1.34
N GLN A 109 -32.82 9.73 -0.93
CA GLN A 109 -33.89 8.80 -0.54
C GLN A 109 -34.23 8.87 0.94
N GLU A 110 -33.22 9.00 1.80
CA GLU A 110 -33.37 8.90 3.26
C GLU A 110 -33.37 10.28 3.93
N GLN A 111 -33.06 11.34 3.16
CA GLN A 111 -32.96 12.75 3.61
C GLN A 111 -32.18 12.89 4.92
N ASP A 112 -31.09 12.14 5.10
CA ASP A 112 -30.32 12.14 6.34
C ASP A 112 -29.73 13.54 6.63
N PRO A 113 -30.26 14.27 7.63
CA PRO A 113 -29.86 15.65 7.89
C PRO A 113 -28.44 15.73 8.48
N ARG A 114 -27.96 14.67 9.15
CA ARG A 114 -26.60 14.63 9.71
C ARG A 114 -25.56 14.51 8.61
N LEU A 115 -25.84 13.67 7.60
CA LEU A 115 -24.97 13.53 6.43
C LEU A 115 -24.89 14.85 5.64
N LEU A 116 -26.01 15.55 5.48
CA LEU A 116 -26.07 16.85 4.83
C LEU A 116 -25.28 17.93 5.59
N GLN A 117 -25.44 17.99 6.90
CA GLN A 117 -24.68 18.92 7.75
C GLN A 117 -23.18 18.65 7.63
N TRP A 118 -22.76 17.38 7.81
CA TRP A 118 -21.37 16.98 7.67
C TRP A 118 -20.80 17.30 6.29
N LEU A 119 -21.58 17.09 5.22
CA LEU A 119 -21.15 17.41 3.86
C LEU A 119 -20.98 18.93 3.68
N GLY A 120 -21.88 19.74 4.23
CA GLY A 120 -21.76 21.20 4.23
C GLY A 120 -20.49 21.68 4.95
N GLU A 121 -20.20 21.12 6.12
CA GLU A 121 -18.97 21.40 6.87
C GLU A 121 -17.72 21.07 6.06
N LYS A 122 -17.71 19.92 5.35
CA LYS A 122 -16.56 19.50 4.53
C LYS A 122 -16.38 20.34 3.26
N ILE A 123 -17.48 20.74 2.62
CA ILE A 123 -17.41 21.64 1.46
C ILE A 123 -16.84 23.01 1.87
N ASN A 124 -17.26 23.56 3.02
CA ASN A 124 -16.73 24.82 3.52
C ASN A 124 -15.25 24.73 3.89
N GLN A 125 -14.82 23.65 4.56
CA GLN A 125 -13.40 23.42 4.88
C GLN A 125 -12.52 23.40 3.63
N ASN A 126 -13.00 22.83 2.51
CA ASN A 126 -12.26 22.86 1.24
C ASN A 126 -12.23 24.24 0.59
N GLN A 127 -13.24 25.09 0.79
CA GLN A 127 -13.23 26.46 0.29
C GLN A 127 -12.22 27.34 1.06
N GLU A 128 -12.13 27.17 2.37
CA GLU A 128 -11.15 27.89 3.21
C GLU A 128 -9.70 27.50 2.86
N GLN A 129 -9.49 26.30 2.33
CA GLN A 129 -8.18 25.81 1.88
C GLN A 129 -7.85 26.15 0.42
N ALA A 130 -8.78 26.76 -0.33
CA ALA A 130 -8.54 27.14 -1.72
C ALA A 130 -7.41 28.18 -1.78
N THR A 131 -6.41 27.92 -2.61
CA THR A 131 -5.28 28.83 -2.79
C THR A 131 -5.75 30.17 -3.39
N PRO A 132 -5.04 31.30 -3.17
CA PRO A 132 -5.45 32.60 -3.71
C PRO A 132 -5.70 32.62 -5.22
N GLY A 133 -4.99 31.77 -5.98
CA GLY A 133 -5.19 31.62 -7.43
C GLY A 133 -6.51 30.94 -7.80
N GLU A 134 -6.98 29.99 -7.01
CA GLU A 134 -8.27 29.31 -7.20
C GLU A 134 -9.45 30.22 -6.82
N GLN A 135 -9.27 31.05 -5.78
CA GLN A 135 -10.26 32.06 -5.37
C GLN A 135 -10.46 33.12 -6.46
N LEU A 136 -9.38 33.58 -7.10
CA LEU A 136 -9.46 34.54 -8.22
C LEU A 136 -10.17 33.93 -9.44
N ALA A 137 -9.86 32.68 -9.78
CA ALA A 137 -10.49 31.96 -10.89
C ALA A 137 -11.98 31.70 -10.65
N GLN A 138 -12.37 31.43 -9.40
CA GLN A 138 -13.77 31.26 -9.02
C GLN A 138 -14.53 32.59 -9.05
N ALA A 139 -13.95 33.67 -8.54
CA ALA A 139 -14.54 35.01 -8.60
C ALA A 139 -14.76 35.49 -10.05
N ALA A 140 -13.83 35.20 -10.96
CA ALA A 140 -13.95 35.51 -12.38
C ALA A 140 -15.09 34.72 -13.08
N ARG A 141 -15.40 33.51 -12.61
CA ARG A 141 -16.52 32.70 -13.12
C ARG A 141 -17.88 33.14 -12.57
N SER A 142 -17.91 33.65 -11.34
CA SER A 142 -19.12 34.09 -10.65
C SER A 142 -19.50 35.55 -10.93
N ALA A 143 -18.61 36.34 -11.53
CA ALA A 143 -18.89 37.71 -11.92
C ALA A 143 -20.00 37.77 -12.99
N PRO A 144 -21.06 38.59 -12.80
CA PRO A 144 -22.11 38.74 -13.81
C PRO A 144 -21.51 39.32 -15.08
N ARG A 145 -21.60 38.57 -16.19
CA ARG A 145 -21.25 39.07 -17.54
C ARG A 145 -22.11 40.30 -17.82
N ARG A 146 -21.52 41.49 -17.76
CA ARG A 146 -22.17 42.72 -18.25
C ARG A 146 -22.48 42.51 -19.74
N LYS A 147 -23.76 42.58 -20.10
CA LYS A 147 -24.20 42.51 -21.50
C LYS A 147 -23.63 43.73 -22.24
N PRO A 148 -23.06 43.56 -23.46
CA PRO A 148 -22.39 44.62 -24.20
C PRO A 148 -23.30 45.77 -24.68
N ALA A 149 -24.61 45.72 -24.41
CA ALA A 149 -25.55 46.74 -24.84
C ALA A 149 -25.58 48.02 -23.97
N GLN A 150 -24.95 48.03 -22.79
CA GLN A 150 -24.96 49.19 -21.89
C GLN A 150 -23.76 50.15 -22.03
N MET A 151 -22.72 49.78 -22.79
CA MET A 151 -21.53 50.65 -22.95
C MET A 151 -21.71 51.81 -23.94
N LEU A 152 -22.76 51.80 -24.77
CA LEU A 152 -22.99 52.84 -25.78
C LEU A 152 -23.94 53.97 -25.34
N ALA A 153 -24.52 53.88 -24.15
CA ALA A 153 -25.51 54.86 -23.67
C ALA A 153 -24.95 55.94 -22.72
N GLU A 154 -23.74 55.77 -22.19
CA GLU A 154 -23.20 56.67 -21.15
C GLU A 154 -22.31 57.82 -21.69
N THR A 155 -22.02 57.89 -22.98
CA THR A 155 -21.16 58.95 -23.56
C THR A 155 -21.91 60.12 -24.21
N GLY A 156 -23.25 60.19 -24.10
CA GLY A 156 -24.06 61.12 -24.90
C GLY A 156 -24.83 62.22 -24.18
N SER A 157 -24.64 62.45 -22.87
CA SER A 157 -25.43 63.46 -22.15
C SER A 157 -24.56 64.31 -21.23
N ASN A 158 -23.85 65.28 -21.83
CA ASN A 158 -23.38 66.49 -21.16
C ASN A 158 -23.04 67.56 -22.21
N GLY A 159 -23.91 68.56 -22.36
CA GLY A 159 -23.64 69.73 -23.21
C GLY A 159 -24.92 70.45 -23.61
N THR A 160 -25.45 71.27 -22.70
CA THR A 160 -26.26 72.46 -23.01
C THR A 160 -25.50 73.44 -23.91
#